data_AF-W6A8M7-F1
#
_entry.id   AF-W6A8M7-F1
#
_cell.length_a   1.000
_cell.length_b   1.000
_cell.length_c   1.000
_cell.angle_alpha   90.00
_cell.angle_beta   90.00
_cell.angle_gamma   90.00
#
_symmetry.space_group_name_H-M   'P 1'
#
loop_
_entity.id
_entity.type
_entity.pdbx_description
1 polymer ?
#
loop_
_entity_poly.entity_id
_entity_poly.type
_entity_poly.pdbx_seq_one_letter_code
_entity_poly.pdbx_strand_id
1 'polypeptide(L)'
;MKLYYEQMKENVKLRWRSLLVRFFLFIFGFAISTLGIAFYTTTKIGASQMDFTIYVISAMIDGYDMSNGSMTSEVIQGIYILIYNLILALFVILSIAFSLPKIIKDLKEKNSVSTIQMTINLICDIIIVFLAPLLMQLYLKQVVAVEQIMSESTSQNIRNLIFIGGFVMFCIGVAMWVHANMSLGPYNSYASSFQNLTGLNYAISRVLMDLLIFVPGLILFPFIPGDWNQKTQFLLTNLGIGTIAFTFLTGPFVNLIIKGLKKIFDWDKIDKINA
;
A
#
# COMPACT_ATOMS: atom_id res chain seq x y z
N MET A 1 -28.38 -15.27 -0.78
CA MET A 1 -27.38 -16.25 -1.28
C MET A 1 -27.68 -16.74 -2.69
N LYS A 2 -28.82 -17.39 -2.98
CA LYS A 2 -29.14 -17.89 -4.33
C LYS A 2 -29.05 -16.82 -5.44
N LEU A 3 -29.67 -15.65 -5.20
CA LEU A 3 -29.62 -14.51 -6.14
C LEU A 3 -28.19 -14.03 -6.44
N TYR A 4 -27.35 -13.90 -5.40
CA TYR A 4 -25.94 -13.50 -5.56
C TYR A 4 -25.14 -14.54 -6.37
N TYR A 5 -25.38 -15.83 -6.10
CA TYR A 5 -24.73 -16.92 -6.83
C TYR A 5 -25.13 -16.93 -8.31
N GLU A 6 -26.41 -16.74 -8.62
CA GLU A 6 -26.90 -16.69 -10.00
C GLU A 6 -26.29 -15.48 -10.75
N GLN A 7 -26.27 -14.30 -10.13
CA GLN A 7 -25.61 -13.11 -10.68
C GLN A 7 -24.11 -13.33 -10.92
N MET A 8 -23.39 -13.93 -9.97
CA MET A 8 -21.97 -14.23 -10.12
C MET A 8 -21.72 -15.23 -11.24
N LYS A 9 -22.52 -16.30 -11.33
CA LYS A 9 -22.40 -17.32 -12.37
C LYS A 9 -22.61 -16.73 -13.77
N GLU A 10 -23.63 -15.88 -13.92
CA GLU A 10 -23.91 -15.20 -15.17
C GLU A 10 -22.79 -14.21 -15.54
N ASN A 11 -22.31 -13.44 -14.57
CA ASN A 11 -21.21 -12.49 -14.76
C ASN A 11 -19.91 -13.20 -15.16
N VAL A 12 -19.57 -14.31 -14.52
CA VAL A 12 -18.41 -15.14 -14.90
C VAL A 12 -18.58 -15.68 -16.31
N LYS A 13 -19.74 -16.23 -16.64
CA LYS A 13 -19.98 -16.80 -17.98
C LYS A 13 -19.85 -15.75 -19.08
N LEU A 14 -20.39 -14.55 -18.88
CA LEU A 14 -20.40 -13.48 -19.86
C LEU A 14 -19.06 -12.74 -19.95
N ARG A 15 -18.29 -12.65 -18.85
CA ARG A 15 -17.10 -11.78 -18.73
C ARG A 15 -15.82 -12.52 -18.35
N TRP A 16 -15.75 -13.85 -18.52
CA TRP A 16 -14.60 -14.65 -18.05
C TRP A 16 -13.25 -14.15 -18.57
N ARG A 17 -13.20 -13.61 -19.80
CA ARG A 17 -11.96 -13.09 -20.39
C ARG A 17 -11.47 -11.83 -19.70
N SER A 18 -12.34 -10.84 -19.51
CA SER A 18 -11.96 -9.65 -18.76
C SER A 18 -11.65 -10.00 -17.31
N LEU A 19 -12.35 -10.95 -16.70
CA LEU A 19 -12.03 -11.43 -15.35
C LEU A 19 -10.65 -12.07 -15.27
N LEU A 20 -10.24 -12.87 -16.27
CA LEU A 20 -8.91 -13.46 -16.32
C LEU A 20 -7.82 -12.38 -16.45
N VAL A 21 -8.02 -11.41 -17.35
CA VAL A 21 -7.08 -10.30 -17.53
C VAL A 21 -7.00 -9.44 -16.26
N ARG A 22 -8.14 -9.15 -15.62
CA ARG A 22 -8.18 -8.44 -14.33
C ARG A 22 -7.43 -9.21 -13.25
N PHE A 23 -7.60 -10.54 -13.17
CA PHE A 23 -6.89 -11.37 -12.21
C PHE A 23 -5.37 -11.32 -12.43
N PHE A 24 -4.94 -11.41 -13.69
CA PHE A 24 -3.52 -11.26 -14.03
C PHE A 24 -2.98 -9.88 -13.62
N LEU A 25 -3.67 -8.80 -13.98
CA LEU A 25 -3.29 -7.44 -13.60
C LEU A 25 -3.28 -7.23 -12.08
N PHE A 26 -4.20 -7.87 -11.36
CA PHE A 26 -4.28 -7.81 -9.91
C PHE A 26 -3.07 -8.48 -9.25
N ILE A 27 -2.74 -9.73 -9.64
CA ILE A 27 -1.60 -10.46 -9.08
C ILE A 27 -0.27 -9.82 -9.47
N PHE A 28 -0.08 -9.45 -10.74
CA PHE A 28 1.13 -8.76 -11.16
C PHE A 28 1.24 -7.37 -10.55
N GLY A 29 0.13 -6.64 -10.46
CA GLY A 29 0.07 -5.33 -9.84
C GLY A 29 0.52 -5.38 -8.37
N PHE A 30 -0.04 -6.33 -7.61
CA PHE A 30 0.36 -6.62 -6.23
C PHE A 30 1.85 -6.97 -6.11
N ALA A 31 2.35 -7.84 -6.99
CA ALA A 31 3.74 -8.28 -6.96
C ALA A 31 4.73 -7.14 -7.28
N ILE A 32 4.44 -6.36 -8.33
CA ILE A 32 5.26 -5.22 -8.77
C ILE A 32 5.20 -4.09 -7.73
N SER A 33 4.02 -3.80 -7.14
CA SER A 33 3.91 -2.76 -6.14
C SER A 33 4.76 -3.08 -4.91
N THR A 34 4.71 -4.33 -4.45
CA THR A 34 5.50 -4.81 -3.30
C THR A 34 6.99 -4.82 -3.60
N LEU A 35 7.39 -5.15 -4.83
CA LEU A 35 8.79 -5.05 -5.27
C LEU A 35 9.27 -3.59 -5.28
N GLY A 36 8.44 -2.67 -5.75
CA GLY A 36 8.70 -1.24 -5.69
C GLY A 36 9.00 -0.77 -4.27
N ILE A 37 8.17 -1.20 -3.30
CA ILE A 37 8.38 -0.97 -1.86
C ILE A 37 9.74 -1.49 -1.41
N ALA A 38 10.04 -2.75 -1.69
CA ALA A 38 11.33 -3.35 -1.33
C ALA A 38 12.53 -2.58 -1.91
N PHE A 39 12.45 -2.07 -3.14
CA PHE A 39 13.51 -1.25 -3.70
C PHE A 39 13.63 0.11 -3.01
N TYR A 40 12.59 0.94 -3.01
CA TYR A 40 12.74 2.32 -2.57
C TYR A 40 13.10 2.42 -1.08
N THR A 41 12.59 1.50 -0.24
CA THR A 41 12.87 1.45 1.21
C THR A 41 14.35 1.23 1.52
N THR A 42 15.08 0.53 0.65
CA THR A 42 16.52 0.21 0.86
C THR A 42 17.48 1.35 0.49
N THR A 43 16.97 2.46 -0.04
CA THR A 43 17.82 3.50 -0.67
C THR A 43 18.26 4.62 0.28
N LYS A 44 17.72 4.68 1.50
CA LYS A 44 18.00 5.75 2.50
C LYS A 44 17.68 7.19 2.05
N ILE A 45 16.91 7.38 0.98
CA ILE A 45 16.66 8.71 0.36
C ILE A 45 15.32 9.33 0.74
N GLY A 46 14.48 8.57 1.43
CA GLY A 46 13.24 9.08 1.98
C GLY A 46 12.23 7.97 2.22
N ALA A 47 11.31 8.26 3.11
CA ALA A 47 10.24 7.37 3.53
C ALA A 47 8.91 7.87 2.94
N SER A 48 7.98 6.99 2.55
CA SER A 48 6.58 7.43 2.43
C SER A 48 6.04 7.86 3.80
N GLN A 49 4.85 8.46 3.84
CA GLN A 49 4.21 8.84 5.12
C GLN A 49 4.04 7.65 6.07
N MET A 50 3.74 6.47 5.50
CA MET A 50 3.65 5.22 6.24
C MET A 50 5.03 4.76 6.71
N ASP A 51 6.03 4.84 5.83
CA ASP A 51 7.39 4.39 6.15
C ASP A 51 8.04 5.28 7.22
N PHE A 52 7.73 6.58 7.27
CA PHE A 52 8.20 7.46 8.34
C PHE A 52 7.72 6.96 9.71
N THR A 53 6.42 6.67 9.83
CA THR A 53 5.86 6.11 11.06
C THR A 53 6.49 4.76 11.39
N ILE A 54 6.70 3.90 10.39
CA ILE A 54 7.41 2.62 10.59
C ILE A 54 8.82 2.87 11.12
N TYR A 55 9.59 3.75 10.49
CA TYR A 55 10.98 4.04 10.89
C TYR A 55 11.07 4.63 12.29
N VAL A 56 10.15 5.52 12.68
CA VAL A 56 10.10 6.05 14.05
C VAL A 56 9.87 4.91 15.05
N ILE A 57 8.90 4.04 14.81
CA ILE A 57 8.62 2.91 15.70
C ILE A 57 9.81 1.95 15.73
N SER A 58 10.41 1.64 14.57
CA SER A 58 11.60 0.80 14.47
C SER A 58 12.78 1.39 15.26
N ALA A 59 13.02 2.69 15.12
CA ALA A 59 14.09 3.42 15.80
C ALA A 59 13.92 3.43 17.32
N MET A 60 12.68 3.36 17.83
CA MET A 60 12.44 3.20 19.27
C MET A 60 12.80 1.82 19.80
N ILE A 61 12.76 0.77 18.96
CA ILE A 61 12.96 -0.63 19.39
C ILE A 61 14.44 -1.02 19.28
N ASP A 62 15.02 -0.92 18.08
CA ASP A 62 16.39 -1.38 17.80
C ASP A 62 17.37 -0.23 17.52
N GLY A 63 16.92 1.01 17.65
CA GLY A 63 17.73 2.19 17.33
C GLY A 63 17.87 2.44 15.83
N TYR A 64 18.77 3.36 15.51
CA TYR A 64 19.13 3.76 14.15
C TYR A 64 20.61 4.15 14.15
N ASP A 65 21.19 4.31 12.96
CA ASP A 65 22.55 4.82 12.86
C ASP A 65 22.57 6.31 13.27
N MET A 66 23.04 6.56 14.50
CA MET A 66 23.09 7.90 15.08
C MET A 66 24.03 8.86 14.35
N SER A 67 24.94 8.36 13.51
CA SER A 67 25.88 9.21 12.76
C SER A 67 25.22 9.88 11.55
N ASN A 68 24.27 9.19 10.90
CA ASN A 68 23.67 9.62 9.63
C ASN A 68 22.12 9.60 9.63
N GLY A 69 21.49 9.18 10.74
CA GLY A 69 20.04 9.14 10.88
C GLY A 69 19.36 8.01 10.09
N SER A 70 20.10 7.10 9.44
CA SER A 70 19.52 6.06 8.58
C SER A 70 19.17 4.78 9.35
N MET A 71 18.18 4.05 8.85
CA MET A 71 17.88 2.71 9.34
C MET A 71 18.98 1.72 8.90
N THR A 72 19.35 0.78 9.77
CA THR A 72 20.31 -0.28 9.43
C THR A 72 19.66 -1.37 8.57
N SER A 73 20.47 -2.19 7.90
CA SER A 73 20.02 -3.32 7.09
C SER A 73 19.19 -4.32 7.89
N GLU A 74 19.61 -4.61 9.13
CA GLU A 74 18.98 -5.59 10.01
C GLU A 74 17.56 -5.12 10.37
N VAL A 75 17.41 -3.84 10.68
CA VAL A 75 16.11 -3.25 11.02
C VAL A 75 15.17 -3.27 9.82
N ILE A 76 15.65 -2.98 8.61
CA ILE A 76 14.85 -3.05 7.37
C ILE A 76 14.42 -4.50 7.05
N GLN A 77 15.32 -5.47 7.23
CA GLN A 77 15.02 -6.87 6.90
C GLN A 77 14.21 -7.62 7.99
N GLY A 78 14.16 -7.08 9.21
CA GLY A 78 13.45 -7.66 10.36
C GLY A 78 12.26 -6.83 10.81
N ILE A 79 12.53 -5.81 11.64
CA ILE A 79 11.52 -5.03 12.36
C ILE A 79 10.59 -4.25 11.44
N TYR A 80 11.11 -3.68 10.35
CA TYR A 80 10.30 -2.94 9.40
C TYR A 80 9.14 -3.79 8.85
N ILE A 81 9.41 -5.05 8.49
CA ILE A 81 8.40 -5.97 7.95
C ILE A 81 7.33 -6.28 8.99
N LEU A 82 7.74 -6.46 10.25
CA LEU A 82 6.83 -6.69 11.37
C LEU A 82 5.89 -5.51 11.59
N ILE A 83 6.43 -4.29 11.68
CA ILE A 83 5.62 -3.08 11.90
C ILE A 83 4.74 -2.79 10.68
N TYR A 84 5.26 -2.99 9.47
CA TYR A 84 4.48 -2.88 8.24
C TYR A 84 3.25 -3.79 8.27
N ASN A 85 3.41 -5.05 8.68
CA ASN A 85 2.30 -5.99 8.86
C ASN A 85 1.30 -5.50 9.92
N LEU A 86 1.78 -5.01 11.08
CA LEU A 86 0.91 -4.49 12.14
C LEU A 86 0.09 -3.28 11.67
N ILE A 87 0.67 -2.37 10.89
CA ILE A 87 -0.04 -1.22 10.32
C ILE A 87 -1.10 -1.69 9.31
N LEU A 88 -0.78 -2.65 8.44
CA LEU A 88 -1.79 -3.20 7.52
C LEU A 88 -2.94 -3.89 8.27
N ALA A 89 -2.64 -4.64 9.33
CA ALA A 89 -3.66 -5.25 10.19
C ALA A 89 -4.53 -4.18 10.85
N LEU A 90 -3.93 -3.08 11.32
CA LEU A 90 -4.66 -1.93 11.86
C LEU A 90 -5.60 -1.32 10.81
N PHE A 91 -5.19 -1.20 9.54
CA PHE A 91 -6.08 -0.71 8.48
C PHE A 91 -7.30 -1.60 8.28
N VAL A 92 -7.12 -2.91 8.34
CA VAL A 92 -8.25 -3.85 8.27
C VAL A 92 -9.20 -3.64 9.45
N ILE A 93 -8.68 -3.53 10.67
CA ILE A 93 -9.49 -3.29 11.87
C ILE A 93 -10.27 -1.98 11.76
N LEU A 94 -9.60 -0.89 11.34
CA LEU A 94 -10.25 0.40 11.13
C LEU A 94 -11.27 0.36 10.00
N SER A 95 -10.99 -0.35 8.90
CA SER A 95 -11.93 -0.54 7.80
C SER A 95 -13.21 -1.26 8.25
N ILE A 96 -13.08 -2.30 9.07
CA ILE A 96 -14.22 -2.98 9.71
C ILE A 96 -14.98 -1.98 10.59
N ALA A 97 -14.28 -1.27 11.47
CA ALA A 97 -14.88 -0.34 12.40
C ALA A 97 -15.71 0.75 11.69
N PHE A 98 -15.18 1.32 10.60
CA PHE A 98 -15.88 2.33 9.80
C PHE A 98 -17.03 1.73 8.97
N SER A 99 -16.94 0.46 8.58
CA SER A 99 -18.00 -0.22 7.82
C SER A 99 -19.17 -0.71 8.69
N LEU A 100 -18.97 -0.88 10.01
CA LEU A 100 -19.98 -1.42 10.93
C LEU A 100 -21.36 -0.77 10.83
N PRO A 101 -21.52 0.58 10.82
CA PRO A 101 -22.83 1.20 10.75
C PRO A 101 -23.60 0.82 9.48
N LYS A 102 -22.90 0.76 8.34
CA LYS A 102 -23.48 0.36 7.06
C LYS A 102 -23.85 -1.11 7.04
N ILE A 103 -22.98 -1.98 7.57
CA ILE A 103 -23.27 -3.42 7.69
C ILE A 103 -24.52 -3.66 8.53
N ILE A 104 -24.65 -2.99 9.68
CA ILE A 104 -25.82 -3.11 10.56
C ILE A 104 -27.09 -2.66 9.83
N LYS A 105 -27.02 -1.56 9.07
CA LYS A 105 -28.13 -1.08 8.24
C LYS A 105 -28.53 -2.11 7.18
N ASP A 106 -27.57 -2.61 6.40
CA ASP A 106 -27.81 -3.56 5.31
C ASP A 106 -28.39 -4.90 5.84
N LEU A 107 -27.96 -5.34 7.03
CA LEU A 107 -28.51 -6.51 7.71
C LEU A 107 -29.98 -6.29 8.12
N LYS A 108 -30.33 -5.12 8.65
CA LYS A 108 -31.72 -4.76 8.99
C LYS A 108 -32.61 -4.71 7.74
N GLU A 109 -32.08 -4.18 6.64
CA GLU A 109 -32.76 -4.08 5.35
C GLU A 109 -32.76 -5.40 4.55
N LYS A 110 -32.16 -6.47 5.09
CA LYS A 110 -32.01 -7.78 4.43
C LYS A 110 -31.30 -7.70 3.07
N ASN A 111 -30.42 -6.73 2.87
CA ASN A 111 -29.63 -6.56 1.65
C ASN A 111 -28.43 -7.53 1.62
N SER A 112 -28.73 -8.81 1.42
CA SER A 112 -27.71 -9.87 1.47
C SER A 112 -26.59 -9.74 0.44
N VAL A 113 -26.79 -9.02 -0.67
CA VAL A 113 -25.78 -8.83 -1.72
C VAL A 113 -24.67 -7.89 -1.25
N SER A 114 -25.04 -6.72 -0.69
CA SER A 114 -24.10 -5.73 -0.17
C SER A 114 -23.25 -6.32 0.97
N THR A 115 -23.90 -7.03 1.90
CA THR A 115 -23.19 -7.68 3.02
C THR A 115 -22.18 -8.73 2.52
N ILE A 116 -22.54 -9.57 1.54
CA ILE A 116 -21.62 -10.57 0.99
C ILE A 116 -20.41 -9.90 0.32
N GLN A 117 -20.62 -8.84 -0.47
CA GLN A 117 -19.54 -8.11 -1.13
C GLN A 117 -18.57 -7.49 -0.12
N MET A 118 -19.08 -6.89 0.97
CA MET A 118 -18.24 -6.36 2.05
C MET A 118 -17.42 -7.45 2.73
N THR A 119 -18.02 -8.60 3.02
CA THR A 119 -17.31 -9.74 3.60
C THR A 119 -16.20 -10.27 2.69
N ILE A 120 -16.45 -10.35 1.38
CA ILE A 120 -15.43 -10.77 0.41
C ILE A 120 -14.27 -9.77 0.39
N ASN A 121 -14.55 -8.48 0.33
CA ASN A 121 -13.50 -7.44 0.37
C ASN A 121 -12.66 -7.55 1.64
N LEU A 122 -13.31 -7.78 2.78
CA LEU A 122 -12.61 -7.95 4.06
C LEU A 122 -11.69 -9.18 4.06
N ILE A 123 -12.17 -10.31 3.54
CA ILE A 123 -11.36 -11.53 3.42
C ILE A 123 -10.15 -11.27 2.49
N CYS A 124 -10.35 -10.59 1.36
CA CYS A 124 -9.26 -10.21 0.48
C CYS A 124 -8.23 -9.32 1.18
N ASP A 125 -8.69 -8.32 1.96
CA ASP A 125 -7.79 -7.44 2.70
C ASP A 125 -6.97 -8.21 3.74
N ILE A 126 -7.59 -9.14 4.47
CA ILE A 126 -6.90 -10.03 5.42
C ILE A 126 -5.83 -10.86 4.69
N ILE A 127 -6.16 -11.45 3.54
CA ILE A 127 -5.18 -12.21 2.74
C ILE A 127 -3.99 -11.31 2.37
N ILE A 128 -4.25 -10.07 1.95
CA ILE A 128 -3.21 -9.11 1.57
C ILE A 128 -2.34 -8.72 2.77
N VAL A 129 -2.91 -8.56 3.97
CA VAL A 129 -2.15 -8.27 5.21
C VAL A 129 -1.07 -9.33 5.44
N PHE A 130 -1.36 -10.60 5.19
CA PHE A 130 -0.36 -11.67 5.34
C PHE A 130 0.56 -11.84 4.13
N LEU A 131 0.03 -11.65 2.92
CA LEU A 131 0.77 -11.89 1.69
C LEU A 131 1.78 -10.78 1.38
N ALA A 132 1.44 -9.51 1.66
CA ALA A 132 2.32 -8.38 1.33
C ALA A 132 3.64 -8.41 2.12
N PRO A 133 3.65 -8.59 3.45
CA PRO A 133 4.89 -8.72 4.21
C PRO A 133 5.71 -9.95 3.81
N LEU A 134 5.06 -11.08 3.51
CA LEU A 134 5.76 -12.30 3.07
C LEU A 134 6.48 -12.06 1.74
N LEU A 135 5.80 -11.46 0.77
CA LEU A 135 6.38 -11.17 -0.53
C LEU A 135 7.47 -10.09 -0.43
N MET A 136 7.27 -9.07 0.41
CA MET A 136 8.29 -8.06 0.69
C MET A 136 9.53 -8.69 1.34
N GLN A 137 9.35 -9.62 2.28
CA GLN A 137 10.45 -10.36 2.90
C GLN A 137 11.22 -11.20 1.88
N LEU A 138 10.52 -11.88 0.97
CA LEU A 138 11.15 -12.61 -0.14
C LEU A 138 12.00 -11.67 -0.97
N TYR A 139 11.47 -10.52 -1.37
CA TYR A 139 12.21 -9.55 -2.18
C TYR A 139 13.43 -8.98 -1.47
N LEU A 140 13.28 -8.56 -0.22
CA LEU A 140 14.40 -8.00 0.56
C LEU A 140 15.51 -9.03 0.81
N LYS A 141 15.20 -10.34 0.88
CA LYS A 141 16.19 -11.39 1.12
C LYS A 141 16.81 -11.97 -0.14
N GLN A 142 16.05 -12.05 -1.24
CA GLN A 142 16.45 -12.85 -2.41
C GLN A 142 16.57 -12.06 -3.71
N VAL A 143 15.96 -10.89 -3.81
CA VAL A 143 15.87 -10.13 -5.08
C VAL A 143 16.61 -8.81 -5.00
N VAL A 144 16.39 -8.05 -3.92
CA VAL A 144 17.01 -6.76 -3.69
C VAL A 144 18.34 -6.98 -2.98
N ALA A 145 19.44 -6.48 -3.55
CA ALA A 145 20.76 -6.55 -2.95
C ALA A 145 20.91 -5.49 -1.84
N VAL A 146 20.14 -5.63 -0.75
CA VAL A 146 19.98 -4.63 0.32
C VAL A 146 21.33 -4.14 0.85
N GLU A 147 22.22 -5.06 1.22
CA GLU A 147 23.54 -4.75 1.78
C GLU A 147 24.40 -3.93 0.80
N GLN A 148 24.38 -4.30 -0.49
CA GLN A 148 25.12 -3.58 -1.53
C GLN A 148 24.54 -2.19 -1.79
N ILE A 149 23.21 -2.04 -1.78
CA ILE A 149 22.57 -0.74 -2.00
C ILE A 149 22.85 0.20 -0.82
N MET A 150 22.83 -0.34 0.40
CA MET A 150 23.02 0.42 1.63
C MET A 150 24.49 0.65 2.01
N SER A 151 25.44 -0.05 1.39
CA SER A 151 26.88 0.10 1.66
C SER A 151 27.39 1.48 1.28
N GLU A 152 28.34 2.01 2.04
CA GLU A 152 28.96 3.32 1.78
C GLU A 152 29.66 3.41 0.42
N SER A 153 30.04 2.28 -0.16
CA SER A 153 30.62 2.19 -1.50
C SER A 153 29.64 2.55 -2.62
N THR A 154 28.33 2.44 -2.38
CA THR A 154 27.31 2.79 -3.37
C THR A 154 27.04 4.29 -3.33
N SER A 155 27.37 4.96 -4.44
CA SER A 155 27.17 6.41 -4.57
C SER A 155 25.71 6.82 -4.40
N GLN A 156 25.50 8.02 -3.86
CA GLN A 156 24.17 8.61 -3.67
C GLN A 156 23.36 8.68 -4.97
N ASN A 157 24.01 8.94 -6.11
CA ASN A 157 23.37 9.01 -7.42
C ASN A 157 22.74 7.66 -7.82
N ILE A 158 23.43 6.55 -7.57
CA ILE A 158 22.89 5.21 -7.84
C ILE A 158 21.68 4.94 -6.95
N ARG A 159 21.78 5.26 -5.65
CA ARG A 159 20.64 5.10 -4.72
C ARG A 159 19.43 5.94 -5.14
N ASN A 160 19.64 7.16 -5.64
CA ASN A 160 18.58 8.02 -6.17
C ASN A 160 17.88 7.38 -7.39
N LEU A 161 18.65 6.79 -8.31
CA LEU A 161 18.08 6.09 -9.46
C LEU A 161 17.29 4.84 -9.05
N ILE A 162 17.79 4.08 -8.07
CA ILE A 162 17.06 2.93 -7.50
C ILE A 162 15.77 3.40 -6.83
N PHE A 163 15.81 4.51 -6.09
CA PHE A 163 14.62 5.08 -5.43
C PHE A 163 13.56 5.46 -6.47
N ILE A 164 13.95 6.19 -7.52
CA ILE A 164 13.07 6.59 -8.61
C ILE A 164 12.50 5.34 -9.32
N GLY A 165 13.34 4.35 -9.62
CA GLY A 165 12.91 3.09 -10.21
C GLY A 165 11.90 2.36 -9.33
N GLY A 166 12.17 2.25 -8.03
CA GLY A 166 11.28 1.67 -7.02
C GLY A 166 9.94 2.39 -6.94
N PHE A 167 9.95 3.72 -6.92
CA PHE A 167 8.75 4.56 -6.92
C PHE A 167 7.90 4.36 -8.20
N VAL A 168 8.54 4.32 -9.37
CA VAL A 168 7.86 4.09 -10.66
C VAL A 168 7.24 2.69 -10.69
N MET A 169 7.99 1.66 -10.29
CA MET A 169 7.47 0.29 -10.17
C MET A 169 6.28 0.24 -9.21
N PHE A 170 6.40 0.86 -8.04
CA PHE A 170 5.31 0.97 -7.07
C PHE A 170 4.04 1.55 -7.72
N CYS A 171 4.15 2.68 -8.40
CA CYS A 171 3.02 3.34 -9.05
C CYS A 171 2.42 2.51 -10.20
N ILE A 172 3.25 1.82 -10.99
CA ILE A 172 2.78 0.90 -12.04
C ILE A 172 1.98 -0.24 -11.42
N GLY A 173 2.51 -0.86 -10.37
CA GLY A 173 1.85 -1.96 -9.67
C GLY A 173 0.51 -1.54 -9.08
N VAL A 174 0.46 -0.40 -8.39
CA VAL A 174 -0.78 0.18 -7.85
C VAL A 174 -1.77 0.51 -8.97
N ALA A 175 -1.33 1.06 -10.10
CA ALA A 175 -2.20 1.36 -11.22
C ALA A 175 -2.81 0.10 -11.85
N MET A 176 -2.02 -0.98 -12.02
CA MET A 176 -2.52 -2.28 -12.50
C MET A 176 -3.54 -2.87 -11.55
N TRP A 177 -3.26 -2.83 -10.25
CA TRP A 177 -4.17 -3.30 -9.22
C TRP A 177 -5.50 -2.53 -9.25
N VAL A 178 -5.45 -1.20 -9.18
CA VAL A 178 -6.64 -0.36 -9.16
C VAL A 178 -7.44 -0.53 -10.45
N HIS A 179 -6.79 -0.62 -11.61
CA HIS A 179 -7.46 -0.84 -12.90
C HIS A 179 -8.15 -2.21 -12.98
N ALA A 180 -7.56 -3.26 -12.39
CA ALA A 180 -8.17 -4.58 -12.32
C ALA A 180 -9.53 -4.56 -11.58
N ASN A 181 -9.66 -3.69 -10.58
CA ASN A 181 -10.90 -3.46 -9.81
C ASN A 181 -11.48 -4.76 -9.24
N MET A 182 -10.62 -5.63 -8.69
CA MET A 182 -11.02 -6.89 -8.05
C MET A 182 -11.10 -6.79 -6.53
N SER A 183 -10.17 -6.05 -5.93
CA SER A 183 -10.16 -5.72 -4.50
C SER A 183 -9.47 -4.37 -4.33
N LEU A 184 -9.89 -3.60 -3.33
CA LEU A 184 -9.29 -2.30 -2.99
C LEU A 184 -7.95 -2.47 -2.26
N GLY A 185 -7.79 -3.56 -1.51
CA GLY A 185 -6.69 -3.77 -0.57
C GLY A 185 -6.86 -2.96 0.71
N PRO A 186 -6.17 -3.35 1.79
CA PRO A 186 -6.42 -2.85 3.15
C PRO A 186 -6.32 -1.33 3.21
N TYR A 187 -5.34 -0.75 2.49
CA TYR A 187 -5.15 0.69 2.38
C TYR A 187 -6.39 1.41 1.78
N ASN A 188 -6.80 1.02 0.57
CA ASN A 188 -7.90 1.76 -0.07
C ASN A 188 -9.25 1.42 0.55
N SER A 189 -9.38 0.22 1.16
CA SER A 189 -10.55 -0.19 1.91
C SER A 189 -10.79 0.70 3.13
N TYR A 190 -9.78 0.97 3.98
CA TYR A 190 -10.01 1.82 5.15
C TYR A 190 -10.40 3.26 4.78
N ALA A 191 -9.78 3.82 3.73
CA ALA A 191 -10.15 5.14 3.20
C ALA A 191 -11.57 5.17 2.60
N SER A 192 -11.97 4.12 1.87
CA SER A 192 -13.32 3.98 1.32
C SER A 192 -14.38 3.79 2.41
N SER A 193 -14.07 3.00 3.44
CA SER A 193 -14.94 2.82 4.61
C SER A 193 -15.12 4.12 5.38
N PHE A 194 -14.05 4.90 5.56
CA PHE A 194 -14.12 6.24 6.16
C PHE A 194 -14.94 7.22 5.30
N GLN A 195 -14.79 7.17 3.98
CA GLN A 195 -15.60 7.94 3.04
C GLN A 195 -17.09 7.63 3.21
N ASN A 196 -17.45 6.34 3.27
CA ASN A 196 -18.84 5.90 3.45
C ASN A 196 -19.41 6.32 4.81
N LEU A 197 -18.58 6.36 5.85
CA LEU A 197 -18.98 6.78 7.20
C LEU A 197 -19.25 8.28 7.28
N THR A 198 -18.40 9.10 6.63
CA THR A 198 -18.41 10.56 6.78
C THR A 198 -19.15 11.30 5.66
N GLY A 199 -19.37 10.65 4.52
CA GLY A 199 -19.94 11.29 3.33
C GLY A 199 -18.97 12.23 2.61
N LEU A 200 -17.70 12.30 3.03
CA LEU A 200 -16.67 13.08 2.34
C LEU A 200 -16.37 12.49 0.96
N ASN A 201 -15.68 13.24 0.10
CA ASN A 201 -15.19 12.68 -1.14
C ASN A 201 -13.95 11.80 -0.88
N TYR A 202 -13.71 10.81 -1.75
CA TYR A 202 -12.62 9.84 -1.57
C TYR A 202 -11.24 10.50 -1.44
N ALA A 203 -10.98 11.59 -2.18
CA ALA A 203 -9.69 12.27 -2.14
C ALA A 203 -9.40 12.88 -0.76
N ILE A 204 -10.39 13.56 -0.17
CA ILE A 204 -10.28 14.11 1.19
C ILE A 204 -10.16 12.98 2.21
N SER A 205 -11.00 11.95 2.09
CA SER A 205 -10.92 10.77 2.96
C SER A 205 -9.52 10.16 2.94
N ARG A 206 -8.93 9.99 1.76
CA ARG A 206 -7.57 9.46 1.58
C ARG A 206 -6.51 10.34 2.27
N VAL A 207 -6.56 11.66 2.09
CA VAL A 207 -5.60 12.58 2.74
C VAL A 207 -5.70 12.53 4.27
N LEU A 208 -6.91 12.57 4.83
CA LEU A 208 -7.12 12.50 6.28
C LEU A 208 -6.60 11.18 6.86
N MET A 209 -6.84 10.11 6.12
CA MET A 209 -6.39 8.77 6.44
C MET A 209 -4.86 8.60 6.36
N ASP A 210 -4.19 9.36 5.50
CA ASP A 210 -2.72 9.38 5.43
C ASP A 210 -2.13 10.16 6.61
N LEU A 211 -2.76 11.28 6.96
CA LEU A 211 -2.41 12.05 8.17
C LEU A 211 -2.58 11.21 9.44
N LEU A 212 -3.63 10.38 9.52
CA LEU A 212 -3.86 9.48 10.65
C LEU A 212 -2.72 8.46 10.83
N ILE A 213 -2.07 8.04 9.75
CA ILE A 213 -0.90 7.14 9.80
C ILE A 213 0.35 7.91 10.21
N PHE A 214 0.50 9.13 9.70
CA PHE A 214 1.68 9.95 9.89
C PHE A 214 1.78 10.56 11.30
N VAL A 215 0.65 11.01 11.87
CA VAL A 215 0.59 11.68 13.17
C VAL A 215 1.16 10.84 14.32
N PRO A 216 0.87 9.53 14.45
CA PRO A 216 1.53 8.67 15.43
C PRO A 216 3.06 8.71 15.34
N GLY A 217 3.62 8.69 14.12
CA GLY A 217 5.07 8.84 13.92
C GLY A 217 5.60 10.17 14.45
N LEU A 218 4.89 11.28 14.21
CA LEU A 218 5.26 12.59 14.75
C LEU A 218 5.17 12.65 16.29
N ILE A 219 4.15 12.05 16.88
CA ILE A 219 3.97 11.99 18.34
C ILE A 219 5.09 11.16 18.98
N LEU A 220 5.49 10.06 18.34
CA LEU A 220 6.51 9.14 18.84
C LEU A 220 7.94 9.62 18.60
N PHE A 221 8.17 10.48 17.60
CA PHE A 221 9.50 10.97 17.21
C PHE A 221 10.35 11.53 18.38
N PRO A 222 9.83 12.35 19.31
CA PRO A 222 10.62 12.86 20.44
C PRO A 222 11.17 11.77 21.36
N PHE A 223 10.59 10.56 21.33
CA PHE A 223 10.94 9.43 22.19
C PHE A 223 11.96 8.47 21.57
N ILE A 224 12.40 8.69 20.34
CA ILE A 224 13.49 7.89 19.77
C ILE A 224 14.79 8.11 20.57
N PRO A 225 15.69 7.11 20.66
CA PRO A 225 16.95 7.26 21.37
C PRO A 225 17.88 8.29 20.69
N GLY A 226 18.75 8.92 21.49
CA GLY A 226 19.74 9.89 21.02
C GLY A 226 19.48 11.34 21.45
N ASP A 227 20.47 12.20 21.22
CA ASP A 227 20.37 13.63 21.47
C ASP A 227 19.56 14.37 20.38
N TRP A 228 19.31 15.67 20.56
CA TRP A 228 18.54 16.44 19.59
C TRP A 228 19.22 16.55 18.22
N ASN A 229 20.55 16.54 18.15
CA ASN A 229 21.27 16.58 16.87
C ASN A 229 21.04 15.28 16.08
N GLN A 230 21.16 14.14 16.76
CA GLN A 230 20.92 12.81 16.19
C GLN A 230 19.45 12.65 15.75
N LYS A 231 18.51 13.11 16.56
CA LYS A 231 17.07 13.14 16.22
C LYS A 231 16.78 13.99 15.01
N THR A 232 17.38 15.18 14.91
CA THR A 232 17.23 16.03 13.75
C THR A 232 17.83 15.39 12.49
N GLN A 233 18.98 14.72 12.59
CA GLN A 233 19.54 13.96 11.46
C GLN A 233 18.61 12.83 11.01
N PHE A 234 18.04 12.07 11.96
CA PHE A 234 17.02 11.07 11.65
C PHE A 234 15.83 11.68 10.92
N LEU A 235 15.32 12.82 11.40
CA LEU A 235 14.19 13.51 10.77
C LEU A 235 14.54 13.93 9.34
N LEU A 236 15.68 14.56 9.11
CA LEU A 236 16.09 15.05 7.78
C LEU A 236 16.36 13.92 6.79
N THR A 237 16.88 12.79 7.25
CA THR A 237 17.15 11.61 6.42
C THR A 237 15.86 10.89 6.02
N ASN A 238 14.89 10.77 6.94
CA ASN A 238 13.70 9.95 6.72
C ASN A 238 12.46 10.74 6.31
N LEU A 239 12.33 11.99 6.76
CA LEU A 239 11.25 12.92 6.43
C LEU A 239 11.74 13.94 5.40
N GLY A 240 11.90 13.47 4.16
CA GLY A 240 12.53 14.25 3.09
C GLY A 240 11.73 14.28 1.80
N ILE A 241 12.45 14.41 0.68
CA ILE A 241 11.87 14.51 -0.65
C ILE A 241 11.01 13.29 -1.01
N GLY A 242 11.37 12.11 -0.50
CA GLY A 242 10.59 10.89 -0.69
C GLY A 242 9.18 11.02 -0.13
N THR A 243 9.03 11.56 1.09
CA THR A 243 7.73 11.75 1.72
C THR A 243 6.83 12.68 0.91
N ILE A 244 7.40 13.80 0.44
CA ILE A 244 6.71 14.76 -0.44
C ILE A 244 6.30 14.07 -1.75
N ALA A 245 7.21 13.32 -2.39
CA ALA A 245 6.93 12.60 -3.62
C ALA A 245 5.78 11.59 -3.44
N PHE A 246 5.82 10.79 -2.36
CA PHE A 246 4.78 9.80 -2.10
C PHE A 246 3.42 10.44 -1.80
N THR A 247 3.37 11.56 -1.10
CA THR A 247 2.11 12.26 -0.79
C THR A 247 1.50 12.95 -2.00
N PHE A 248 2.31 13.66 -2.79
CA PHE A 248 1.77 14.54 -3.84
C PHE A 248 1.85 13.96 -5.24
N LEU A 249 2.83 13.10 -5.54
CA LEU A 249 3.07 12.61 -6.91
C LEU A 249 2.45 11.23 -7.17
N THR A 250 2.30 10.37 -6.16
CA THR A 250 1.73 9.01 -6.34
C THR A 250 0.37 9.05 -7.04
N GLY A 251 -0.57 9.85 -6.54
CA GLY A 251 -1.93 9.93 -7.09
C GLY A 251 -1.96 10.37 -8.56
N PRO A 252 -1.38 11.53 -8.91
CA PRO A 252 -1.28 11.97 -10.31
C PRO A 252 -0.58 10.95 -11.23
N PHE A 253 0.51 10.35 -10.77
CA PHE A 253 1.30 9.42 -11.58
C PHE A 253 0.57 8.09 -11.82
N VAL A 254 -0.05 7.52 -10.77
CA VAL A 254 -0.94 6.35 -10.88
C VAL A 254 -2.08 6.63 -11.85
N ASN A 255 -2.72 7.80 -11.76
CA ASN A 255 -3.82 8.17 -12.67
C ASN A 255 -3.36 8.28 -14.14
N LEU A 256 -2.16 8.77 -14.39
CA LEU A 256 -1.58 8.83 -15.73
C LEU A 256 -1.40 7.41 -16.29
N ILE A 257 -0.88 6.48 -15.50
CA ILE A 257 -0.70 5.08 -15.88
C ILE A 257 -2.06 4.40 -16.12
N ILE A 258 -3.05 4.63 -15.24
CA ILE A 258 -4.42 4.12 -15.40
C ILE A 258 -5.02 4.59 -16.73
N LYS A 259 -4.83 5.85 -17.14
CA LYS A 259 -5.29 6.34 -18.45
C LYS A 259 -4.65 5.57 -19.60
N GLY A 260 -3.38 5.19 -19.48
CA GLY A 260 -2.70 4.31 -20.45
C GLY A 260 -3.29 2.90 -20.44
N LEU A 261 -3.44 2.29 -19.26
CA LEU A 261 -4.01 0.96 -19.10
C LEU A 261 -5.43 0.86 -19.65
N LYS A 262 -6.28 1.89 -19.48
CA LYS A 262 -7.63 1.94 -20.06
C LYS A 262 -7.64 1.92 -21.59
N LYS A 263 -6.60 2.43 -22.24
CA LYS A 263 -6.46 2.36 -23.71
C LYS A 263 -6.05 0.97 -24.19
N ILE A 264 -5.28 0.24 -23.37
CA ILE A 264 -4.77 -1.10 -23.69
C ILE A 264 -5.81 -2.16 -23.34
N PHE A 265 -6.39 -2.07 -22.14
CA PHE A 265 -7.34 -3.01 -21.56
C PHE A 265 -8.71 -2.34 -21.40
N ASP A 266 -9.44 -2.29 -22.51
CA ASP A 266 -10.83 -1.86 -22.55
C ASP A 266 -11.74 -3.06 -22.27
N TRP A 267 -12.38 -3.05 -21.09
CA TRP A 267 -13.20 -4.17 -20.62
C TRP A 267 -14.37 -4.47 -21.55
N ASP A 268 -15.03 -3.44 -22.06
CA ASP A 268 -16.20 -3.60 -22.93
C ASP A 268 -15.80 -4.22 -24.27
N LYS A 269 -14.60 -3.86 -24.79
CA LYS A 269 -14.07 -4.51 -25.99
C LYS A 269 -13.71 -5.96 -25.73
N ILE A 270 -13.00 -6.25 -24.64
CA ILE A 270 -12.56 -7.61 -24.28
C ILE A 270 -13.76 -8.55 -24.12
N ASP A 271 -14.82 -8.08 -23.45
CA ASP A 271 -16.04 -8.87 -23.23
C ASP A 271 -16.85 -9.08 -24.52
N LYS A 272 -16.68 -8.22 -25.54
CA LYS A 272 -17.35 -8.34 -26.85
C LYS A 272 -16.59 -9.17 -27.88
N ILE A 273 -15.35 -9.60 -27.60
CA ILE A 273 -14.63 -10.49 -28.52
C ILE A 273 -15.39 -11.82 -28.54
N ASN A 274 -16.16 -12.06 -29.60
CA ASN A 274 -17.06 -13.22 -29.80
C ASN A 274 -18.36 -13.21 -28.99
N ALA A 275 -19.04 -12.06 -28.89
CA ALA A 275 -20.51 -12.06 -28.84
C ALA A 275 -21.07 -12.36 -30.23
#